data_AF-A0A9E5DKS8-F1
#
_entry.id   AF-A0A9E5DKS8-F1
#
_cell.length_a   1.000
_cell.length_b   1.000
_cell.length_c   1.000
_cell.angle_alpha   90.00
_cell.angle_beta   90.00
_cell.angle_gamma   90.00
#
_symmetry.space_group_name_H-M   'P 1'
#
loop_
_entity.id
_entity.type
_entity.pdbx_description
1 polymer ?
#
loop_
_entity_poly.entity_id
_entity_poly.type
_entity_poly.pdbx_seq_one_letter_code
_entity_poly.pdbx_strand_id
1 'polypeptide(L)'
;MIELIFLIFTAVAMFIATNLDDLFVLMIFFSNKEFTARQVVLGQYIGVMALIAISALSYFLKLVIPVNWIGLLGILPIIIGLKNLKDLKDNKDVSANYNINEENNGFFFKI
;
A
#
# COMPACT_ATOMS: atom_id res chain seq x y z
N MET A 1 -30.09 -0.60 19.59
CA MET A 1 -30.00 -2.02 19.17
C MET A 1 -29.34 -2.15 17.79
N ILE A 2 -29.81 -1.43 16.77
CA ILE A 2 -29.20 -1.43 15.42
C ILE A 2 -27.74 -0.95 15.43
N GLU A 3 -27.43 0.16 16.12
CA GLU A 3 -26.05 0.69 16.26
C GLU A 3 -25.08 -0.34 16.87
N LEU A 4 -25.52 -1.09 17.87
CA LEU A 4 -24.71 -2.12 18.52
C LEU A 4 -24.42 -3.27 17.55
N ILE A 5 -25.42 -3.68 16.77
CA ILE A 5 -25.29 -4.72 15.75
C ILE A 5 -24.29 -4.26 14.68
N PHE A 6 -24.39 -3.00 14.23
CA PHE A 6 -23.48 -2.44 13.24
C PHE A 6 -22.04 -2.36 13.79
N LEU A 7 -21.84 -1.86 15.00
CA LEU A 7 -20.52 -1.78 15.64
C LEU A 7 -19.87 -3.16 15.76
N ILE A 8 -20.61 -4.17 16.21
CA ILE A 8 -20.10 -5.55 16.31
C ILE A 8 -19.73 -6.07 14.93
N PHE A 9 -20.58 -5.86 13.93
CA PHE A 9 -20.30 -6.30 12.57
C PHE A 9 -19.05 -5.62 11.99
N THR A 10 -18.91 -4.30 12.12
CA THR A 10 -17.74 -3.55 11.67
C THR A 10 -16.48 -3.98 12.43
N ALA A 11 -16.57 -4.20 13.74
CA ALA A 11 -15.43 -4.67 14.54
C ALA A 11 -14.98 -6.07 14.08
N VAL A 12 -15.91 -6.99 13.85
CA VAL A 12 -15.62 -8.34 13.33
C VAL A 12 -15.03 -8.26 11.92
N ALA A 13 -15.61 -7.44 11.04
CA ALA A 13 -15.12 -7.28 9.68
C ALA A 13 -13.70 -6.69 9.63
N MET A 14 -13.42 -5.65 10.43
CA MET A 14 -12.08 -5.05 10.55
C MET A 14 -11.08 -6.05 11.14
N PHE A 15 -11.48 -6.80 12.18
CA PHE A 15 -10.63 -7.84 12.77
C PHE A 15 -10.26 -8.90 11.72
N ILE A 16 -11.25 -9.42 10.98
CA ILE A 16 -10.99 -10.42 9.94
C ILE A 16 -10.10 -9.84 8.84
N ALA A 17 -10.39 -8.63 8.37
CA ALA A 17 -9.63 -8.00 7.28
C ALA A 17 -8.15 -7.79 7.63
N THR A 18 -7.85 -7.23 8.81
CA THR A 18 -6.47 -7.00 9.25
C THR A 18 -5.71 -8.30 9.51
N ASN A 19 -6.34 -9.28 10.18
CA ASN A 19 -5.69 -10.56 10.44
C ASN A 19 -5.46 -11.38 9.16
N LEU A 20 -6.36 -11.27 8.18
CA LEU A 20 -6.21 -11.93 6.89
C LEU A 20 -5.07 -11.32 6.08
N ASP A 21 -4.97 -9.99 6.03
CA ASP A 21 -3.87 -9.27 5.38
C ASP A 21 -2.51 -9.68 5.97
N ASP A 22 -2.40 -9.70 7.30
CA ASP A 22 -1.19 -10.15 8.01
C ASP A 22 -0.82 -11.61 7.69
N LEU A 23 -1.82 -12.51 7.60
CA LEU A 23 -1.60 -13.92 7.28
C LEU A 23 -1.05 -14.12 5.85
N PHE A 24 -1.52 -13.33 4.89
CA PHE A 24 -0.97 -13.38 3.52
C PHE A 24 0.49 -12.94 3.47
N VAL A 25 0.84 -11.85 4.16
CA VAL A 25 2.23 -11.41 4.27
C VAL A 25 3.09 -12.50 4.90
N LEU A 26 2.62 -13.10 6.00
CA LEU A 26 3.31 -14.18 6.68
C LEU A 26 3.50 -15.41 5.77
N MET A 27 2.47 -15.78 5.01
CA MET A 27 2.52 -16.86 4.03
C MET A 27 3.61 -16.63 2.97
N ILE A 28 3.73 -15.41 2.45
CA ILE A 28 4.78 -15.05 1.48
C ILE A 28 6.17 -15.22 2.11
N PHE A 29 6.38 -14.74 3.33
CA PHE A 29 7.66 -14.88 4.02
C PHE A 29 8.02 -16.33 4.37
N PHE A 30 7.06 -17.14 4.80
CA PHE A 30 7.27 -18.58 5.05
C PHE A 30 7.45 -19.41 3.77
N SER A 31 6.86 -18.99 2.66
CA SER A 31 7.01 -19.64 1.36
C SER A 31 8.41 -19.44 0.78
N ASN A 32 9.09 -18.34 1.15
CA ASN A 32 10.44 -18.06 0.71
C ASN A 32 11.48 -18.91 1.49
N LYS A 33 12.24 -19.73 0.76
CA LYS A 33 13.26 -20.64 1.30
C LYS A 33 14.47 -19.93 1.93
N GLU A 34 14.65 -18.64 1.67
CA GLU A 34 15.75 -17.84 2.23
C GLU A 34 15.53 -17.50 3.71
N PHE A 35 14.26 -17.46 4.16
CA PHE A 35 13.93 -17.14 5.54
C PHE A 35 13.69 -18.41 6.35
N THR A 36 14.36 -18.49 7.50
CA THR A 36 14.05 -19.54 8.49
C THR A 36 12.78 -19.19 9.25
N ALA A 37 12.01 -20.21 9.66
CA ALA A 37 10.78 -20.02 10.45
C ALA A 37 11.00 -19.12 11.68
N ARG A 38 12.16 -19.22 12.34
CA ARG A 38 12.50 -18.39 13.51
C ARG A 38 12.66 -16.91 13.15
N GLN A 39 13.28 -16.61 12.01
CA GLN A 39 13.42 -15.22 11.54
C GLN A 39 12.08 -14.60 11.19
N VAL A 40 11.18 -15.37 10.54
CA VAL A 40 9.84 -14.90 10.19
C VAL A 40 9.02 -14.59 11.44
N VAL A 41 9.04 -15.47 12.44
CA VAL A 41 8.34 -15.26 13.73
C VAL A 41 8.89 -14.05 14.49
N LEU A 42 10.22 -13.90 14.56
CA LEU A 42 10.84 -12.72 15.18
C LEU A 42 10.44 -11.43 14.45
N GLY A 43 10.45 -11.46 13.10
CA GLY A 43 9.99 -10.35 12.28
C GLY A 43 8.53 -10.00 12.53
N GLN A 44 7.65 -10.99 12.70
CA GLN A 44 6.24 -10.78 13.04
C GLN A 44 6.09 -10.07 14.39
N TYR A 45 6.78 -10.52 15.43
CA TYR A 45 6.71 -9.85 16.74
C TYR A 45 7.22 -8.41 16.68
N ILE A 46 8.31 -8.16 15.95
CA ILE A 46 8.84 -6.80 15.74
C ILE A 46 7.83 -5.95 14.96
N GLY A 47 7.23 -6.48 13.89
CA GLY A 47 6.22 -5.79 13.10
C GLY A 47 4.99 -5.42 13.91
N VAL A 48 4.45 -6.36 14.70
CA VAL A 48 3.32 -6.10 15.61
C VAL A 48 3.70 -5.05 16.66
N MET A 49 4.89 -5.14 17.26
CA MET A 49 5.35 -4.13 18.21
C MET A 49 5.49 -2.73 17.57
N ALA A 50 5.97 -2.66 16.34
CA ALA A 50 6.04 -1.41 15.59
C ALA A 50 4.64 -0.84 15.32
N LEU A 51 3.68 -1.66 14.90
CA LEU A 51 2.29 -1.23 14.69
C LEU A 51 1.65 -0.73 15.99
N ILE A 52 1.86 -1.43 17.11
CA ILE A 52 1.38 -1.00 18.43
C ILE A 52 2.02 0.34 18.82
N ALA A 53 3.34 0.48 18.63
CA ALA A 53 4.06 1.71 18.95
C ALA A 53 3.59 2.90 18.10
N ILE A 54 3.40 2.69 16.78
CA ILE A 54 2.87 3.72 15.88
C ILE A 54 1.43 4.08 16.26
N SER A 55 0.60 3.11 16.62
CA SER A 55 -0.77 3.35 17.07
C SER A 55 -0.81 4.17 18.36
N ALA A 56 0.01 3.80 19.35
CA ALA A 56 0.16 4.56 20.59
C ALA A 56 0.68 5.97 20.34
N LEU A 57 1.70 6.12 19.48
CA LEU A 57 2.23 7.43 19.10
C LEU A 57 1.19 8.29 18.38
N SER A 58 0.39 7.69 17.50
CA SER A 58 -0.69 8.36 16.77
C SER A 58 -1.76 8.92 17.70
N TYR A 59 -2.02 8.27 18.84
CA TYR A 59 -2.88 8.83 19.88
C TYR A 59 -2.31 10.16 20.43
N PHE A 60 -1.00 10.24 20.67
CA PHE A 60 -0.36 11.49 21.08
C PHE A 60 -0.37 12.56 19.99
N LEU A 61 -0.24 12.19 18.71
CA LEU A 61 -0.36 13.13 17.58
C LEU A 61 -1.73 13.83 17.56
N LYS A 62 -2.79 13.13 17.99
CA LYS A 62 -4.14 13.69 18.12
C LYS A 62 -4.23 14.83 19.14
N LEU A 63 -3.31 14.90 20.10
CA LEU A 63 -3.27 15.96 21.11
C LEU A 63 -2.67 17.26 20.56
N VAL A 64 -1.79 17.15 19.56
CA VAL A 64 -1.05 18.27 18.97
C VAL A 64 -1.74 18.81 17.70
N ILE A 65 -2.41 17.93 16.94
CA ILE A 65 -3.03 18.29 15.66
C ILE A 65 -4.53 18.58 15.89
N PRO A 66 -5.00 19.83 15.70
CA PRO A 66 -6.42 20.13 15.79
C PRO A 66 -7.22 19.31 14.77
N VAL A 67 -8.40 18.84 15.16
CA VAL A 67 -9.23 17.87 14.41
C VAL A 67 -9.51 18.32 12.97
N ASN A 68 -9.58 19.64 12.75
CA ASN A 68 -9.76 20.26 11.43
C ASN A 68 -8.65 19.91 10.43
N TRP A 69 -7.45 19.58 10.89
CA TRP A 69 -6.29 19.28 10.03
C TRP A 69 -6.22 17.80 9.63
N ILE A 70 -6.87 16.91 10.39
CA ILE A 70 -6.97 15.47 10.05
C ILE A 70 -7.75 15.25 8.75
N GLY A 71 -8.73 16.12 8.44
CA GLY A 71 -9.44 16.08 7.16
C GLY A 71 -8.54 16.32 5.94
N LEU A 72 -7.41 17.04 6.09
CA LEU A 72 -6.47 17.29 5.00
C LEU A 72 -5.60 16.08 4.67
N LEU A 73 -5.56 15.03 5.52
CA LEU A 73 -4.84 13.79 5.19
C LEU A 73 -5.37 13.12 3.93
N GLY A 74 -6.63 13.36 3.55
CA GLY A 74 -7.20 12.91 2.28
C GLY A 74 -6.56 13.52 1.04
N ILE A 75 -5.86 14.65 1.17
CA ILE A 75 -5.14 15.29 0.04
C ILE A 75 -3.90 14.47 -0.32
N LEU A 76 -3.26 13.82 0.66
CA LEU A 76 -2.06 13.01 0.44
C LEU A 76 -2.27 11.85 -0.57
N PRO A 77 -3.28 10.96 -0.40
CA PRO A 77 -3.55 9.91 -1.38
C PRO A 77 -4.01 10.47 -2.74
N ILE A 78 -4.69 11.63 -2.78
CA ILE A 78 -5.05 12.30 -4.04
C ILE A 78 -3.78 12.73 -4.80
N ILE A 79 -2.82 13.37 -4.12
CA ILE A 79 -1.55 13.78 -4.74
C ILE A 79 -0.77 12.56 -5.25
N ILE A 80 -0.68 11.50 -4.44
CA ILE A 80 0.00 10.25 -4.83
C ILE A 80 -0.69 9.64 -6.06
N GLY A 81 -2.01 9.59 -6.08
CA GLY A 81 -2.80 9.11 -7.21
C GLY A 81 -2.55 9.91 -8.49
N LEU A 82 -2.62 11.25 -8.41
CA LEU A 82 -2.39 12.13 -9.56
C LEU A 82 -0.97 12.01 -10.12
N LYS A 83 0.03 11.90 -9.25
CA LYS A 83 1.42 11.69 -9.66
C LYS A 83 1.57 10.38 -10.43
N ASN A 84 1.03 9.28 -9.91
CA ASN A 84 1.09 7.98 -10.58
C ASN A 84 0.38 7.99 -11.94
N LEU A 85 -0.75 8.70 -12.08
CA LEU A 85 -1.44 8.84 -13.37
C LEU A 85 -0.58 9.58 -14.41
N LYS A 86 0.18 10.60 -13.98
CA LYS A 86 1.06 11.35 -14.86
C LYS A 86 2.29 10.53 -15.28
N ASP A 87 2.91 9.81 -14.35
CA ASP A 87 4.07 8.95 -14.62
C ASP A 87 3.73 7.82 -15.61
N LEU A 88 2.50 7.29 -15.55
CA LEU A 88 1.98 6.31 -16.51
C LEU A 88 1.72 6.91 -17.90
N LYS A 89 1.36 8.19 -17.99
CA LYS A 89 1.12 8.87 -19.27
C LYS A 89 2.45 9.20 -19.97
N ASP A 90 3.42 9.77 -19.27
CA ASP A 90 4.73 10.09 -19.85
C ASP A 90 5.47 8.83 -20.36
N ASN A 91 5.37 7.70 -19.65
CA ASN A 91 5.97 6.44 -20.11
C ASN A 91 5.31 5.87 -21.38
N LYS A 92 4.00 6.06 -21.57
CA LYS A 92 3.29 5.63 -22.78
C LYS A 92 3.67 6.49 -23.98
N ASP A 93 3.83 7.80 -23.78
CA ASP A 93 4.16 8.76 -24.83
C ASP A 93 5.59 8.51 -25.38
N VAL A 94 6.53 8.12 -24.51
CA VAL A 94 7.92 7.73 -24.89
C VAL A 94 7.97 6.35 -25.55
N SER A 95 7.22 5.37 -25.03
CA SER A 95 7.18 4.01 -25.59
C SER A 95 6.48 3.95 -26.96
N ALA A 96 5.46 4.78 -27.19
CA ALA A 96 4.81 4.91 -28.50
C ALA A 96 5.77 5.51 -29.54
N ASN A 97 6.57 6.52 -29.17
CA ASN A 97 7.51 7.15 -30.08
C ASN A 97 8.70 6.22 -30.45
N TYR A 98 9.13 5.34 -29.54
CA TYR A 98 10.20 4.38 -29.82
C TYR A 98 9.75 3.32 -30.85
N ASN A 99 8.56 2.74 -30.69
CA ASN A 99 8.01 1.74 -31.62
C ASN A 99 7.82 2.30 -33.05
N ILE A 100 7.40 3.57 -33.18
CA ILE A 100 7.22 4.21 -34.49
C ILE A 100 8.58 4.45 -35.19
N ASN A 101 9.62 4.80 -34.43
CA ASN A 101 10.95 5.03 -35.00
C ASN A 101 11.66 3.71 -35.39
N GLU A 102 11.45 2.62 -34.64
CA GLU A 102 12.00 1.31 -34.97
C GLU A 102 11.34 0.70 -36.22
N GLU A 103 10.02 0.83 -36.37
CA GLU A 103 9.28 0.37 -37.56
C GLU A 103 9.70 1.16 -38.83
N ASN A 104 9.86 2.49 -38.73
CA ASN A 104 10.30 3.32 -39.85
C ASN A 104 11.76 3.05 -40.25
N ASN A 105 12.66 2.84 -39.30
CA ASN A 105 14.07 2.55 -39.58
C ASN A 105 14.28 1.12 -40.13
N GLY A 106 13.47 0.15 -39.67
CA GLY A 106 13.48 -1.21 -40.20
C GLY A 106 12.97 -1.31 -41.64
N PHE A 107 12.04 -0.43 -42.03
CA PHE A 107 11.57 -0.31 -43.41
C PHE A 107 12.61 0.33 -44.33
N PHE A 108 13.33 1.35 -43.85
CA PHE A 108 14.36 2.05 -44.63
C PHE A 108 15.64 1.25 -44.89
N PHE A 109 15.98 0.27 -44.04
CA PHE A 109 17.17 -0.57 -44.22
C PHE A 109 16.97 -1.74 -45.20
N LYS A 110 15.76 -1.91 -45.76
CA LYS A 110 15.39 -3.08 -46.57
C LYS A 110 15.32 -2.82 -48.09
N ILE A 111 15.86 -1.69 -48.56
CA ILE A 111 16.05 -1.31 -49.98
C ILE A 111 17.54 -1.29 -50.30
#